data_AF-A0A7J6QWR3-F1
#
_entry.id   AF-A0A7J6QWR3-F1
#
_cell.length_a   1.000
_cell.length_b   1.000
_cell.length_c   1.000
_cell.angle_alpha   90.00
_cell.angle_beta   90.00
_cell.angle_gamma   90.00
#
_symmetry.space_group_name_H-M   'P 1'
#
loop_
_entity.id
_entity.type
_entity.pdbx_description
1 polymer ?
#
loop_
_entity_poly.entity_id
_entity_poly.type
_entity_poly.pdbx_seq_one_letter_code
_entity_poly.pdbx_strand_id
1 'polypeptide(L)'
;MRRSLNQVVSATSRDLQATLKQGVASGADMLVTNVGERVGSVVQELRSLSTLAEEGGDGTTASRVYIVIDRASRPVDVAGCVGDGLSAVDFSLDNAAICSWLLYAVVEQSAQPRSEKPGAERAASASRLTELRGALSRMVLASDETLYDDEETVNSICEICEEITQAQQQLAEESVVEAEATVRSYE
;
A
#
# COMPACT_ATOMS: atom_id res chain seq x y z
N MET A 1 11.72 -18.99 10.50
CA MET A 1 10.80 -18.52 11.56
C MET A 1 10.33 -17.12 11.20
N ARG A 2 9.01 -16.89 11.03
CA ARG A 2 8.44 -15.54 10.89
C ARG A 2 8.34 -14.93 12.28
N ARG A 3 9.09 -13.87 12.58
CA ARG A 3 8.93 -13.08 13.81
C ARG A 3 7.82 -12.06 13.58
N SER A 4 6.83 -12.04 14.47
CA SER A 4 5.71 -11.11 14.40
C SER A 4 6.11 -9.77 15.02
N LEU A 5 5.60 -8.67 14.47
CA LEU A 5 5.69 -7.37 15.14
C LEU A 5 4.89 -7.46 16.45
N ASN A 6 5.57 -7.28 17.59
CA ASN A 6 4.98 -7.56 18.89
C ASN A 6 4.50 -6.28 19.60
N GLN A 7 4.96 -5.10 19.17
CA GLN A 7 4.67 -3.86 19.86
C GLN A 7 4.65 -2.64 18.93
N VAL A 8 3.59 -1.83 19.06
CA VAL A 8 3.47 -0.52 18.42
C VAL A 8 3.45 0.55 19.51
N VAL A 9 4.33 1.55 19.41
CA VAL A 9 4.46 2.62 20.40
C VAL A 9 4.45 3.98 19.71
N SER A 10 3.71 4.95 20.27
CA SER A 10 3.74 6.33 19.77
C SER A 10 4.91 7.08 20.40
N ALA A 11 5.68 7.85 19.61
CA ALA A 11 6.74 8.71 20.13
C ALA A 11 6.19 9.77 21.11
N THR A 12 4.92 10.16 21.01
CA THR A 12 4.24 11.08 21.93
C THR A 12 3.84 10.45 23.27
N SER A 13 4.03 9.13 23.44
CA SER A 13 3.75 8.44 24.69
C SER A 13 4.64 8.96 25.82
N ARG A 14 4.06 9.17 27.00
CA ARG A 14 4.80 9.51 28.22
C ARG A 14 5.72 8.37 28.67
N ASP A 15 5.37 7.14 28.32
CA ASP A 15 6.09 5.93 28.70
C ASP A 15 7.02 5.43 27.58
N LEU A 16 7.29 6.23 26.55
CA LEU A 16 8.11 5.84 25.41
C LEU A 16 9.44 5.22 25.86
N GLN A 17 10.16 5.89 26.75
CA GLN A 17 11.49 5.44 27.19
C GLN A 17 11.45 4.11 27.92
N ALA A 18 10.50 3.96 28.84
CA ALA A 18 10.30 2.71 29.58
C ALA A 18 9.92 1.57 28.63
N THR A 19 9.07 1.87 27.65
CA THR A 19 8.61 0.92 26.64
C THR A 19 9.76 0.45 25.74
N LEU A 20 10.59 1.39 25.25
CA LEU A 20 11.75 1.06 24.42
C LEU A 20 12.78 0.23 25.20
N LYS A 21 13.08 0.59 26.45
CA LYS A 21 13.96 -0.19 27.34
C LYS A 21 13.47 -1.62 27.52
N GLN A 22 12.18 -1.78 27.82
CA GLN A 22 11.58 -3.10 28.02
C GLN A 22 11.57 -3.92 26.73
N GLY A 23 11.24 -3.31 25.58
CA GLY A 23 11.23 -3.99 24.30
C GLY A 23 12.61 -4.47 23.86
N VAL A 24 13.64 -3.63 24.05
CA VAL A 24 15.04 -4.03 23.80
C VAL A 24 15.46 -5.16 24.75
N ALA A 25 15.19 -5.03 26.05
CA ALA A 25 15.55 -6.04 27.05
C ALA A 25 14.85 -7.40 26.83
N SER A 26 13.64 -7.38 26.28
CA SER A 26 12.87 -8.60 25.96
C SER A 26 13.14 -9.14 24.56
N GLY A 27 13.95 -8.47 23.73
CA GLY A 27 14.20 -8.86 22.34
C GLY A 27 12.96 -8.69 21.44
N ALA A 28 11.99 -7.87 21.82
CA ALA A 28 10.75 -7.67 21.08
C ALA A 28 10.96 -6.78 19.84
N ASP A 29 10.34 -7.15 18.72
CA ASP A 29 10.28 -6.29 17.53
C ASP A 29 9.26 -5.17 17.75
N MET A 30 9.69 -3.91 17.58
CA MET A 30 8.92 -2.70 17.91
C MET A 30 8.72 -1.78 16.71
N LEU A 31 7.56 -1.13 16.62
CA LEU A 31 7.24 -0.07 15.65
C LEU A 31 6.97 1.24 16.38
N VAL A 32 7.76 2.28 16.12
CA VAL A 32 7.59 3.62 16.68
C VAL A 32 6.90 4.53 15.68
N THR A 33 5.75 5.09 16.03
CA THR A 33 4.95 5.99 15.15
C THR A 33 4.90 7.42 15.71
N ASN A 34 4.33 8.36 14.94
CA ASN A 34 4.20 9.78 15.33
C ASN A 34 5.52 10.46 15.69
N VAL A 35 6.59 10.08 14.98
CA VAL A 35 7.97 10.47 15.33
C VAL A 35 8.26 11.92 14.92
N GLY A 36 7.81 12.35 13.72
CA GLY A 36 7.94 13.73 13.25
C GLY A 36 9.33 14.34 13.49
N GLU A 37 9.36 15.57 14.00
CA GLU A 37 10.60 16.30 14.35
C GLU A 37 11.40 15.64 15.50
N ARG A 38 10.83 14.65 16.21
CA ARG A 38 11.48 13.96 17.33
C ARG A 38 12.37 12.79 16.90
N VAL A 39 12.52 12.54 15.60
CA VAL A 39 13.34 11.44 15.06
C VAL A 39 14.73 11.40 15.68
N GLY A 40 15.42 12.54 15.79
CA GLY A 40 16.77 12.60 16.37
C GLY A 40 16.80 12.13 17.82
N SER A 41 15.83 12.55 18.63
CA SER A 41 15.72 12.14 20.04
C SER A 41 15.43 10.65 20.20
N VAL A 42 14.53 10.10 19.39
CA VAL A 42 14.19 8.66 19.40
C VAL A 42 15.38 7.82 18.96
N VAL A 43 16.09 8.24 17.90
CA VAL A 43 17.27 7.55 17.39
C VAL A 43 18.42 7.60 18.39
N GLN A 44 18.67 8.75 19.03
CA GLN A 44 19.70 8.88 20.05
C GLN A 44 19.43 7.97 21.26
N GLU A 45 18.17 7.88 21.67
CA GLU A 45 17.75 6.99 22.75
C GLU A 45 17.98 5.51 22.39
N LEU A 46 17.58 5.10 21.19
CA LEU A 46 17.82 3.73 20.71
C LEU A 46 19.30 3.37 20.62
N ARG A 47 20.16 4.30 20.18
CA ARG A 47 21.62 4.10 20.19
C ARG A 47 22.14 3.88 21.61
N SER A 48 21.67 4.67 22.57
CA SER A 48 22.04 4.53 23.98
C SER A 48 21.59 3.19 24.57
N LEU A 49 20.46 2.65 24.11
CA LEU A 49 19.97 1.32 24.51
C LEU A 49 20.76 0.19 23.85
N SER A 50 21.21 0.38 22.60
CA SER A 50 22.05 -0.57 21.88
C SER A 50 23.40 -0.77 22.58
N THR A 51 24.07 0.32 22.96
CA THR A 51 25.35 0.25 23.68
C THR A 51 25.21 -0.46 25.03
N LEU A 52 24.10 -0.23 25.75
CA LEU A 52 23.82 -0.92 27.01
C LEU A 52 23.54 -2.42 26.82
N ALA A 53 22.92 -2.80 25.70
CA ALA A 53 22.67 -4.21 25.37
C ALA A 53 23.96 -4.94 24.96
N GLU A 54 24.90 -4.27 24.29
CA GLU A 54 26.21 -4.82 23.93
C GLU A 54 27.11 -5.06 25.15
N GLU A 55 27.04 -4.21 26.17
CA GLU A 55 27.83 -4.34 27.40
C GLU A 55 27.30 -5.42 28.37
N GLY A 56 26.02 -5.81 28.23
CA GLY A 56 25.32 -6.67 29.21
C GLY A 56 24.70 -7.97 28.68
N GLY A 57 24.67 -8.20 27.37
CA GLY A 57 23.92 -9.30 26.74
C GLY A 57 24.77 -10.49 26.27
N ASP A 58 24.22 -11.70 26.33
CA ASP A 58 24.82 -12.95 25.82
C ASP A 58 24.78 -13.09 24.28
N GLY A 59 24.41 -12.02 23.57
CA GLY A 59 24.30 -11.98 22.11
C GLY A 59 23.08 -12.70 21.51
N THR A 60 22.16 -13.24 22.32
CA THR A 60 21.05 -14.07 21.81
C THR A 60 19.74 -13.33 21.54
N THR A 61 19.51 -12.17 22.17
CA THR A 61 18.26 -11.39 22.04
C THR A 61 18.43 -10.14 21.18
N ALA A 62 18.39 -10.33 19.85
CA ALA A 62 18.33 -9.22 18.89
C ALA A 62 16.88 -8.71 18.73
N SER A 63 16.61 -7.49 19.19
CA SER A 63 15.39 -6.71 18.94
C SER A 63 15.53 -5.89 17.65
N ARG A 64 14.46 -5.78 16.85
CA ARG A 64 14.38 -4.86 15.71
C ARG A 64 13.44 -3.72 16.02
N VAL A 65 13.88 -2.49 15.78
CA VAL A 65 13.06 -1.30 15.95
C VAL A 65 12.85 -0.62 14.61
N TYR A 66 11.58 -0.49 14.23
CA TYR A 66 11.14 0.20 13.02
C TYR A 66 10.60 1.58 13.42
N ILE A 67 11.02 2.64 12.72
CA ILE A 67 10.61 4.01 13.01
C ILE A 67 9.83 4.52 11.80
N VAL A 68 8.56 4.86 12.01
CA VAL A 68 7.69 5.43 10.97
C VAL A 68 7.70 6.95 11.08
N ILE A 69 8.16 7.59 10.02
CA ILE A 69 8.21 9.05 9.90
C ILE A 69 7.14 9.45 8.89
N ASP A 70 6.04 10.01 9.38
CA ASP A 70 5.04 10.63 8.51
C ASP A 70 5.54 12.01 8.08
N ARG A 71 5.75 12.20 6.78
CA ARG A 71 6.22 13.45 6.17
C ARG A 71 5.09 14.43 5.84
N ALA A 72 3.82 14.11 6.14
CA ALA A 72 2.65 14.84 5.66
C ALA A 72 2.60 16.35 5.99
N SER A 73 3.42 16.86 6.91
CA SER A 73 3.36 18.27 7.32
C SER A 73 4.67 19.05 7.17
N ARG A 74 5.86 18.43 7.31
CA ARG A 74 7.16 19.09 7.20
C ARG A 74 8.27 18.12 6.79
N PRO A 75 9.28 18.57 6.01
CA PRO A 75 10.47 17.79 5.77
C PRO A 75 11.22 17.55 7.08
N VAL A 76 11.35 16.28 7.47
CA VAL A 76 12.15 15.85 8.60
C VAL A 76 13.55 15.52 8.06
N ASP A 77 14.58 16.17 8.59
CA ASP A 77 15.96 15.83 8.26
C ASP A 77 16.34 14.50 8.94
N VAL A 78 16.35 13.44 8.16
CA VAL A 78 16.75 12.10 8.60
C VAL A 78 18.22 11.84 8.27
N ALA A 79 18.85 12.64 7.40
CA ALA A 79 20.21 12.38 6.92
C ALA A 79 21.24 12.42 8.06
N GLY A 80 21.08 13.33 9.02
CA GLY A 80 21.91 13.37 10.22
C GLY A 80 21.63 12.25 11.24
N CYS A 81 20.52 11.53 11.08
CA CYS A 81 20.10 10.45 11.99
C CYS A 81 20.48 9.05 11.44
N VAL A 82 20.64 8.91 10.13
CA VAL A 82 21.13 7.67 9.50
C VAL A 82 22.64 7.58 9.71
N GLY A 83 23.09 6.53 10.36
CA GLY A 83 24.49 6.24 10.66
C GLY A 83 24.65 4.75 10.95
N ASP A 84 25.78 4.34 11.51
CA ASP A 84 26.06 2.93 11.81
C ASP A 84 24.90 2.27 12.58
N GLY A 85 24.35 1.20 12.00
CA GLY A 85 23.25 0.43 12.59
C GLY A 85 21.82 0.91 12.25
N LEU A 86 21.66 1.98 11.45
CA LEU A 86 20.34 2.39 10.93
C LEU A 86 20.28 2.35 9.40
N SER A 87 19.17 1.86 8.87
CA SER A 87 18.87 1.89 7.44
C SER A 87 17.54 2.61 7.23
N ALA A 88 17.53 3.58 6.32
CA ALA A 88 16.31 4.28 5.91
C ALA A 88 15.74 3.62 4.65
N VAL A 89 14.41 3.44 4.64
CA VAL A 89 13.66 2.97 3.47
C VAL A 89 12.66 4.07 3.12
N ASP A 90 12.67 4.53 1.87
CA ASP A 90 11.70 5.51 1.39
C ASP A 90 10.45 4.79 0.90
N PHE A 91 9.31 5.14 1.47
CA PHE A 91 7.98 4.68 1.06
C PHE A 91 7.17 5.79 0.39
N SER A 92 7.81 6.92 0.04
CA SER A 92 7.18 7.96 -0.75
C SER A 92 6.75 7.37 -2.09
N LEU A 93 5.47 7.48 -2.40
CA LEU A 93 4.94 7.07 -3.69
C LEU A 93 5.17 8.21 -4.67
N ASP A 94 5.87 7.92 -5.77
CA ASP A 94 5.87 8.80 -6.93
C ASP A 94 4.54 8.64 -7.70
N ASN A 95 4.31 9.51 -8.68
CA ASN A 95 3.08 9.48 -9.47
C ASN A 95 2.91 8.12 -10.19
N ALA A 96 4.01 7.49 -10.60
CA ALA A 96 4.00 6.16 -11.20
C ALA A 96 3.47 5.08 -10.26
N ALA A 97 3.99 5.03 -9.03
CA ALA A 97 3.56 4.12 -8.00
C ALA A 97 2.11 4.38 -7.57
N ILE A 98 1.70 5.65 -7.46
CA ILE A 98 0.32 6.03 -7.15
C ILE A 98 -0.63 5.53 -8.24
N CYS A 99 -0.37 5.82 -9.50
CA CYS A 99 -1.24 5.36 -10.59
C CYS A 99 -1.21 3.85 -10.73
N SER A 100 -0.06 3.17 -10.57
CA SER A 100 -0.02 1.71 -10.59
C SER A 100 -0.87 1.11 -9.48
N TRP A 101 -0.85 1.70 -8.28
CA TRP A 101 -1.73 1.30 -7.17
C TRP A 101 -3.21 1.54 -7.46
N LEU A 102 -3.55 2.69 -8.04
CA LEU A 102 -4.92 3.03 -8.42
C LEU A 102 -5.43 2.12 -9.55
N LEU A 103 -4.61 1.86 -10.56
CA LEU A 103 -4.93 0.95 -11.67
C LEU A 103 -5.12 -0.47 -11.16
N TYR A 104 -4.25 -0.94 -10.26
CA TYR A 104 -4.44 -2.22 -9.60
C TYR A 104 -5.77 -2.27 -8.82
N ALA A 105 -6.09 -1.24 -8.04
CA ALA A 105 -7.33 -1.17 -7.28
C ALA A 105 -8.57 -1.18 -8.20
N VAL A 106 -8.53 -0.50 -9.34
CA VAL A 106 -9.60 -0.50 -10.35
C VAL A 106 -9.75 -1.89 -10.99
N VAL A 107 -8.65 -2.54 -11.35
CA VAL A 107 -8.66 -3.90 -11.90
C VAL A 107 -9.23 -4.90 -10.88
N GLU A 108 -8.84 -4.81 -9.60
CA GLU A 108 -9.29 -5.71 -8.54
C GLU A 108 -10.78 -5.50 -8.19
N GLN A 109 -11.23 -4.25 -8.03
CA GLN A 109 -12.64 -3.96 -7.75
C GLN A 109 -13.55 -4.40 -8.91
N SER A 110 -13.06 -4.27 -10.13
CA SER A 110 -13.83 -4.64 -11.31
C SER A 110 -13.78 -6.15 -11.60
N ALA A 111 -12.79 -6.88 -11.08
CA ALA A 111 -12.67 -8.34 -11.17
C ALA A 111 -13.66 -9.12 -10.30
N GLN A 112 -14.52 -8.46 -9.51
CA GLN A 112 -15.56 -9.15 -8.75
C GLN A 112 -16.63 -9.74 -9.68
N PRO A 113 -16.80 -11.09 -9.72
CA PRO A 113 -17.82 -11.70 -10.54
C PRO A 113 -19.19 -11.42 -9.91
N ARG A 114 -19.98 -10.53 -10.53
CA ARG A 114 -21.39 -10.38 -10.19
C ARG A 114 -22.21 -11.32 -11.08
N SER A 115 -22.77 -12.34 -10.42
CA SER A 115 -23.86 -13.22 -10.89
C SER A 115 -23.52 -14.36 -11.86
N GLU A 116 -23.78 -15.58 -11.40
CA GLU A 116 -23.78 -16.82 -12.17
C GLU A 116 -25.00 -16.87 -13.11
N LYS A 117 -24.85 -16.28 -14.30
CA LYS A 117 -25.43 -16.68 -15.61
C LYS A 117 -25.51 -15.44 -16.50
N PRO A 118 -24.53 -15.20 -17.39
CA PRO A 118 -24.68 -14.16 -18.39
C PRO A 118 -25.54 -14.68 -19.55
N GLY A 119 -26.56 -13.92 -19.93
CA GLY A 119 -27.10 -13.99 -21.31
C GLY A 119 -26.00 -13.69 -22.34
N ALA A 120 -26.21 -14.05 -23.61
CA ALA A 120 -25.18 -13.94 -24.65
C ALA A 120 -24.57 -12.52 -24.81
N GLU A 121 -25.37 -11.47 -24.58
CA GLU A 121 -24.92 -10.07 -24.60
C GLU A 121 -24.03 -9.73 -23.40
N ARG A 122 -24.37 -10.18 -22.19
CA ARG A 122 -23.50 -10.06 -21.01
C ARG A 122 -22.18 -10.82 -21.17
N ALA A 123 -22.20 -11.96 -21.84
CA ALA A 123 -20.97 -12.72 -22.09
C ALA A 123 -20.02 -11.96 -23.02
N ALA A 124 -20.56 -11.27 -24.03
CA ALA A 124 -19.78 -10.40 -24.92
C ALA A 124 -19.23 -9.17 -24.17
N SER A 125 -20.05 -8.49 -23.37
CA SER A 125 -19.63 -7.33 -22.57
C SER A 125 -18.60 -7.70 -21.48
N ALA A 126 -18.76 -8.86 -20.83
CA ALA A 126 -17.79 -9.39 -19.86
C ALA A 126 -16.48 -9.84 -20.52
N SER A 127 -16.54 -10.45 -21.71
CA SER A 127 -15.35 -10.79 -22.50
C SER A 127 -14.58 -9.53 -22.91
N ARG A 128 -15.30 -8.50 -23.39
CA ARG A 128 -14.71 -7.22 -23.77
C ARG A 128 -14.05 -6.51 -22.59
N LEU A 129 -14.67 -6.52 -21.41
CA LEU A 129 -14.04 -6.01 -20.19
C LEU A 129 -12.77 -6.77 -19.82
N THR A 130 -12.76 -8.09 -19.97
CA THR A 130 -11.59 -8.91 -19.68
C THR A 130 -10.45 -8.60 -20.64
N GLU A 131 -10.76 -8.40 -21.92
CA GLU A 131 -9.79 -7.97 -22.94
C GLU A 131 -9.21 -6.59 -22.64
N LEU A 132 -10.07 -5.60 -22.32
CA LEU A 132 -9.65 -4.24 -21.99
C LEU A 132 -8.77 -4.20 -20.73
N ARG A 133 -9.11 -4.98 -19.70
CA ARG A 133 -8.27 -5.13 -18.50
C ARG A 133 -6.92 -5.78 -18.79
N GLY A 134 -6.91 -6.78 -19.65
CA GLY A 134 -5.67 -7.42 -20.11
C GLY A 134 -4.79 -6.45 -20.89
N ALA A 135 -5.39 -5.60 -21.74
CA ALA A 135 -4.68 -4.55 -22.48
C ALA A 135 -4.10 -3.50 -21.53
N LEU A 136 -4.91 -2.99 -20.59
CA LEU A 136 -4.48 -2.03 -19.57
C LEU A 136 -3.33 -2.59 -18.72
N SER A 137 -3.46 -3.83 -18.23
CA SER A 137 -2.41 -4.48 -17.43
C SER A 137 -1.11 -4.63 -18.22
N ARG A 138 -1.18 -4.99 -19.50
CA ARG A 138 0.02 -5.10 -20.36
C ARG A 138 0.66 -3.75 -20.61
N MET A 139 -0.12 -2.69 -20.84
CA MET A 139 0.42 -1.34 -21.03
C MET A 139 1.08 -0.82 -19.77
N VAL A 140 0.47 -1.03 -18.60
CA VAL A 140 1.05 -0.63 -17.31
C VAL A 140 2.34 -1.41 -17.01
N LEU A 141 2.39 -2.71 -17.33
CA LEU A 141 3.60 -3.53 -17.13
C LEU A 141 4.69 -3.27 -18.17
N ALA A 142 4.34 -2.86 -19.38
CA ALA A 142 5.29 -2.57 -20.45
C ALA A 142 5.90 -1.16 -20.34
N SER A 143 5.25 -0.30 -19.55
CA SER A 143 5.67 1.07 -19.38
C SER A 143 6.60 1.16 -18.17
N ASP A 144 7.86 1.51 -18.45
CA ASP A 144 8.89 1.78 -17.45
C ASP A 144 8.64 3.14 -16.76
N GLU A 145 9.57 3.62 -15.93
CA GLU A 145 9.52 4.93 -15.23
C GLU A 145 9.12 6.15 -16.10
N THR A 146 9.10 6.03 -17.43
CA THR A 146 8.75 7.08 -18.42
C THR A 146 7.31 7.02 -18.93
N LEU A 147 6.43 6.20 -18.33
CA LEU A 147 5.00 6.04 -18.71
C LEU A 147 4.25 7.39 -18.90
N TYR A 148 4.71 8.43 -18.20
CA TYR A 148 4.11 9.77 -18.20
C TYR A 148 4.74 10.75 -19.19
N ASP A 149 5.92 10.44 -19.74
CA ASP A 149 6.58 11.28 -20.75
C ASP A 149 6.05 10.98 -22.15
N ASP A 150 5.40 9.83 -22.32
CA ASP A 150 4.75 9.43 -23.55
C ASP A 150 3.24 9.75 -23.51
N GLU A 151 2.91 10.93 -24.01
CA GLU A 151 1.54 11.44 -24.12
C GLU A 151 0.62 10.47 -24.90
N GLU A 152 1.16 9.69 -25.83
CA GLU A 152 0.41 8.67 -26.59
C GLU A 152 0.02 7.47 -25.71
N THR A 153 0.93 7.02 -24.84
CA THR A 153 0.67 5.96 -23.86
C THR A 153 -0.35 6.42 -22.81
N VAL A 154 -0.22 7.64 -22.29
CA VAL A 154 -1.19 8.21 -21.33
C VAL A 154 -2.59 8.32 -21.94
N ASN A 155 -2.70 8.86 -23.16
CA ASN A 155 -3.99 8.97 -23.85
C ASN A 155 -4.61 7.59 -24.09
N SER A 156 -3.82 6.60 -24.49
CA SER A 156 -4.28 5.22 -24.68
C SER A 156 -4.79 4.58 -23.37
N ILE A 157 -4.14 4.88 -22.23
CA ILE A 157 -4.58 4.43 -20.90
C ILE A 157 -5.91 5.09 -20.52
N CYS A 158 -6.06 6.38 -20.77
CA CYS A 158 -7.30 7.12 -20.52
C CYS A 158 -8.46 6.57 -21.35
N GLU A 159 -8.26 6.35 -22.65
CA GLU A 159 -9.28 5.77 -23.53
C GLU A 159 -9.72 4.38 -23.07
N ILE A 160 -8.78 3.51 -22.69
CA ILE A 160 -9.10 2.17 -22.16
C ILE A 160 -9.85 2.27 -20.82
N CYS A 161 -9.49 3.21 -19.94
CA CYS A 161 -10.21 3.43 -18.68
C CYS A 161 -11.65 3.92 -18.93
N GLU A 162 -11.86 4.80 -19.90
CA GLU A 162 -13.19 5.25 -20.31
C GLU A 162 -14.03 4.10 -20.88
N GLU A 163 -13.47 3.28 -21.77
CA GLU A 163 -14.14 2.09 -22.30
C GLU A 163 -14.49 1.09 -21.19
N ILE A 164 -13.60 0.87 -20.22
CA ILE A 164 -13.87 0.02 -19.05
C ILE A 164 -15.03 0.58 -18.22
N THR A 165 -15.07 1.89 -18.00
CA THR A 165 -16.13 2.54 -17.22
C THR A 165 -17.47 2.43 -17.93
N GLN A 166 -17.51 2.68 -19.24
CA GLN A 166 -18.72 2.54 -20.05
C GLN A 166 -19.23 1.10 -20.08
N ALA A 167 -18.35 0.12 -20.29
CA ALA A 167 -18.74 -1.29 -20.32
C ALA A 167 -19.21 -1.80 -18.94
N GLN A 168 -18.64 -1.29 -17.84
CA GLN A 168 -19.15 -1.58 -16.49
C GLN A 168 -20.54 -0.98 -16.27
N GLN A 169 -20.77 0.23 -16.76
CA GLN A 169 -22.06 0.90 -16.62
C GLN A 169 -23.15 0.20 -17.44
N GLN A 170 -22.84 -0.23 -18.67
CA GLN A 170 -23.75 -1.05 -19.49
C GLN A 170 -24.10 -2.38 -18.80
N LEU A 171 -23.12 -3.09 -18.23
CA LEU A 171 -23.39 -4.30 -17.46
C LEU A 171 -24.25 -4.05 -16.22
N ALA A 172 -24.06 -2.90 -15.55
CA ALA A 172 -24.89 -2.51 -14.42
C ALA A 172 -26.34 -2.23 -14.85
N GLU A 173 -26.54 -1.52 -15.95
CA GLU A 173 -27.87 -1.23 -16.51
C GLU A 173 -28.58 -2.51 -16.99
N GLU A 174 -27.87 -3.42 -17.67
CA GLU A 174 -28.37 -4.74 -18.06
C GLU A 174 -28.71 -5.62 -16.83
N SER A 175 -28.05 -5.41 -15.69
CA SER A 175 -28.37 -6.09 -14.41
C SER A 175 -29.68 -5.63 -13.79
N VAL A 176 -30.00 -4.34 -13.92
CA VAL A 176 -31.25 -3.78 -13.45
C VAL A 176 -32.42 -4.26 -14.31
N VAL A 177 -32.27 -4.22 -15.64
CA VAL A 177 -33.32 -4.64 -16.58
C VAL A 177 -33.67 -6.12 -16.43
N GLU A 178 -32.67 -7.01 -16.26
CA GLU A 178 -32.93 -8.44 -16.07
C GLU A 178 -33.59 -8.73 -14.71
N ALA A 179 -33.19 -8.01 -13.65
CA ALA A 179 -33.82 -8.11 -12.34
C ALA A 179 -35.29 -7.65 -12.40
N GLU A 180 -35.58 -6.55 -13.08
CA GLU A 180 -36.95 -6.04 -13.27
C GLU A 180 -37.82 -7.00 -14.10
N ALA A 181 -37.27 -7.59 -15.17
CA ALA A 181 -37.97 -8.59 -15.99
C ALA A 181 -38.27 -9.87 -15.19
N THR A 182 -37.35 -10.28 -14.33
CA THR A 182 -37.53 -11.42 -13.42
C THR A 182 -38.65 -11.14 -12.43
N VAL A 183 -38.67 -9.95 -11.81
CA VAL A 183 -39.73 -9.55 -10.86
C VAL A 183 -41.11 -9.55 -11.53
N ARG A 184 -41.26 -9.00 -12.75
CA ARG A 184 -42.54 -9.03 -13.50
C ARG A 184 -43.03 -10.43 -13.88
N SER A 185 -42.13 -11.41 -13.97
CA SER A 185 -42.53 -12.80 -14.27
C SER A 185 -43.17 -13.52 -13.07
N TYR A 186 -43.04 -12.95 -11.87
CA TYR A 186 -43.62 -13.46 -10.62
C TYR A 186 -44.90 -12.72 -10.19
N GLU A 187 -45.33 -11.71 -10.95
CA GLU A 187 -46.63 -11.01 -10.81
C GLU A 187 -47.68 -11.63 -11.73
#